data_AF-X1UYF0-F1
#
_entry.id   AF-X1UYF0-F1
#
_cell.length_a   1.000
_cell.length_b   1.000
_cell.length_c   1.000
_cell.angle_alpha   90.00
_cell.angle_beta   90.00
_cell.angle_gamma   90.00
#
_symmetry.space_group_name_H-M   'P 1'
#
loop_
_entity.id
_entity.type
_entity.pdbx_description
1 polymer ?
#
loop_
_entity_poly.entity_id
_entity_poly.type
_entity_poly.pdbx_seq_one_letter_code
_entity_poly.pdbx_strand_id
1 'polypeptide(L)' 'IVDKQRVKAFCLLYESKFKIPFSINSRPDLIDSDTAKTLKKACCSRINIGIESGDEAFRKKH' A
#
# COMPACT_ATOMS: atom_id res chain seq x y z
N ILE A 1 -4.73 -11.95 -5.14
CA ILE A 1 -4.73 -11.52 -3.72
C ILE A 1 -3.33 -11.03 -3.38
N VAL A 2 -3.18 -9.91 -2.69
CA VAL A 2 -1.86 -9.39 -2.29
C VAL A 2 -1.36 -10.16 -1.06
N ASP A 3 -0.12 -10.64 -1.11
CA ASP A 3 0.55 -11.33 -0.01
C ASP A 3 1.21 -10.32 0.96
N LYS A 4 0.66 -10.19 2.16
CA LYS A 4 1.17 -9.28 3.20
C LYS A 4 2.56 -9.66 3.71
N GLN A 5 2.93 -10.95 3.73
CA GLN A 5 4.27 -11.35 4.16
C GLN A 5 5.32 -10.93 3.15
N ARG A 6 5.04 -11.11 1.86
CA ARG A 6 5.91 -10.63 0.78
C ARG A 6 6.11 -9.11 0.83
N VAL A 7 5.06 -8.33 1.07
CA VAL A 7 5.15 -6.87 1.21
C VAL A 7 6.04 -6.48 2.39
N LYS A 8 5.86 -7.12 3.55
CA LYS A 8 6.70 -6.89 4.75
C LYS A 8 8.17 -7.23 4.48
N ALA A 9 8.43 -8.39 3.87
CA ALA A 9 9.79 -8.83 3.53
C ALA A 9 10.47 -7.86 2.56
N PHE A 10 9.74 -7.39 1.53
CA PHE A 10 10.24 -6.36 0.62
C PHE A 10 10.60 -5.07 1.37
N CYS A 11 9.68 -4.55 2.19
CA CYS A 11 9.89 -3.30 2.94
C CYS A 11 11.14 -3.38 3.84
N LEU A 12 11.34 -4.50 4.54
CA LEU A 12 12.49 -4.72 5.42
C LEU A 12 13.82 -4.80 4.64
N LEU A 13 13.84 -5.51 3.51
CA LEU A 13 15.02 -5.57 2.65
C LEU A 13 15.32 -4.24 1.96
N TYR A 14 14.30 -3.47 1.62
CA TYR A 14 14.46 -2.20 0.93
C TYR A 14 14.97 -1.11 1.88
N GLU A 15 14.40 -1.03 3.08
CA GLU A 15 14.84 -0.12 4.16
C GLU A 15 16.33 -0.34 4.51
N SER A 16 16.76 -1.61 4.58
CA SER A 16 18.15 -1.95 4.93
C SER A 16 19.18 -1.65 3.83
N LYS A 17 18.76 -1.61 2.55
CA LYS A 17 19.69 -1.53 1.41
C LYS A 17 19.70 -0.21 0.66
N PHE A 18 18.54 0.42 0.47
CA PHE A 18 18.41 1.49 -0.53
C PHE A 18 17.99 2.83 0.10
N LYS A 19 17.04 2.84 1.05
CA LYS A 19 16.51 4.08 1.67
C LYS A 19 16.09 5.17 0.66
N ILE A 20 15.71 4.78 -0.56
CA ILE A 20 15.26 5.70 -1.63
C ILE A 20 13.74 5.90 -1.50
N PRO A 21 13.21 7.13 -1.55
CA PRO A 21 11.77 7.34 -1.54
C PRO A 21 11.07 6.68 -2.73
N PHE A 22 9.97 5.97 -2.49
CA PHE A 22 9.17 5.35 -3.56
C PHE A 22 7.67 5.60 -3.40
N SER A 23 6.93 5.41 -4.50
CA SER A 23 5.47 5.51 -4.53
C SER A 23 4.84 4.18 -4.96
N ILE A 24 3.63 3.89 -4.48
CA ILE A 24 2.87 2.70 -4.88
C ILE A 24 1.45 3.07 -5.30
N ASN A 25 0.83 2.16 -6.06
CA ASN A 25 -0.61 2.15 -6.29
C ASN A 25 -1.20 1.00 -5.46
N SER A 26 -2.30 1.27 -4.76
CA SER A 26 -2.97 0.26 -3.93
C SER A 26 -4.48 0.43 -3.96
N ARG A 27 -5.17 -0.53 -3.35
CA ARG A 27 -6.60 -0.50 -3.10
C ARG A 27 -6.86 -0.15 -1.62
N PRO A 28 -8.00 0.46 -1.31
CA PRO A 28 -8.30 0.89 0.07
C PRO A 28 -8.38 -0.30 1.06
N ASP A 29 -8.81 -1.48 0.61
CA ASP A 29 -8.91 -2.69 1.44
C ASP A 29 -7.56 -3.26 1.91
N LEU A 30 -6.46 -2.87 1.26
CA LEU A 30 -5.12 -3.39 1.51
C LEU A 30 -4.26 -2.48 2.40
N ILE A 31 -4.70 -1.26 2.68
CA ILE A 31 -3.95 -0.27 3.47
C ILE A 31 -4.57 -0.15 4.85
N ASP A 32 -4.12 -0.99 5.78
CA ASP A 32 -4.39 -0.86 7.21
C ASP A 32 -3.25 -0.09 7.93
N SER A 33 -3.43 0.20 9.22
CA SER A 33 -2.45 0.96 10.02
C SER A 33 -1.06 0.30 10.03
N ASP A 34 -1.00 -1.03 10.10
CA ASP A 34 0.26 -1.76 10.18
C ASP A 34 0.99 -1.77 8.83
N THR A 35 0.24 -1.92 7.74
CA THR A 35 0.76 -1.83 6.38
C THR A 35 1.29 -0.42 6.11
N ALA A 36 0.55 0.61 6.49
CA ALA A 36 0.97 2.00 6.34
C ALA A 36 2.26 2.32 7.11
N LYS A 37 2.39 1.85 8.38
CA LYS A 37 3.62 1.99 9.16
C LYS A 37 4.80 1.27 8.52
N THR A 38 4.58 0.05 8.01
CA THR A 38 5.60 -0.74 7.34
C THR A 38 6.11 -0.03 6.08
N LEU A 39 5.21 0.47 5.25
CA LEU A 39 5.54 1.23 4.04
C LEU A 39 6.29 2.51 4.37
N LYS A 40 5.88 3.24 5.41
CA LYS A 40 6.56 4.47 5.84
C LYS A 40 8.02 4.23 6.26
N LYS A 41 8.28 3.14 7.00
CA LYS A 41 9.64 2.74 7.40
C LYS A 41 10.52 2.44 6.18
N ALA A 42 9.95 1.84 5.14
CA ALA A 42 10.64 1.55 3.90
C ALA A 42 10.87 2.78 2.97
N CYS A 43 10.54 4.00 3.41
CA CYS A 43 10.60 5.22 2.61
C CYS A 43 9.49 5.33 1.53
N CYS A 44 8.35 4.65 1.68
CA CYS A 44 7.20 4.95 0.84
C CYS A 44 6.69 6.38 1.15
N SER A 45 6.76 7.27 0.17
CA SER A 45 6.42 8.69 0.30
C SER A 45 5.01 9.02 -0.19
N ARG A 46 4.43 8.17 -1.04
CA ARG A 46 3.09 8.35 -1.60
C ARG A 46 2.42 7.01 -1.89
N ILE A 47 1.13 6.94 -1.57
CA ILE A 47 0.24 5.84 -1.95
C ILE A 47 -0.88 6.45 -2.78
N ASN A 48 -1.01 6.02 -4.03
CA ASN A 48 -2.19 6.35 -4.84
C ASN A 48 -3.25 5.27 -4.62
N ILE A 49 -4.47 5.67 -4.27
CA ILE A 49 -5.58 4.76 -4.04
C ILE A 49 -6.65 5.01 -5.10
N GLY A 50 -7.00 3.97 -5.86
CA GLY A 50 -8.14 3.98 -6.76
C GLY A 50 -9.44 3.80 -5.96
N ILE A 51 -10.20 4.88 -5.78
CA ILE A 51 -11.54 4.84 -5.17
C ILE A 51 -12.62 4.60 -6.24
N GLU A 52 -12.39 5.12 -7.45
CA GLU A 52 -13.19 4.98 -8.68
C GLU A 52 -14.61 5.57 -8.64
N SER A 53 -15.35 5.38 -7.54
CA SER A 53 -16.67 5.98 -7.33
C SER A 53 -16.94 6.22 -5.85
N GLY A 54 -17.52 7.37 -5.52
CA GLY A 54 -18.01 7.67 -4.18
C GLY A 54 -19.32 6.97 -3.83
N ASP A 55 -20.09 6.56 -4.84
CA ASP A 55 -21.39 5.90 -4.68
C ASP A 55 -21.23 4.43 -4.28
N GLU A 56 -21.70 4.08 -3.09
CA GLU A 56 -21.59 2.72 -2.57
C GLU A 56 -22.43 1.70 -3.34
N ALA A 57 -23.62 2.09 -3.82
CA ALA A 57 -24.49 1.19 -4.59
C ALA A 57 -23.84 0.87 -5.95
N PHE A 58 -23.22 1.87 -6.59
CA PHE A 58 -22.46 1.70 -7.81
C PHE A 58 -21.27 0.75 -7.61
N ARG A 59 -20.49 0.94 -6.53
CA ARG A 59 -19.34 0.06 -6.18
C ARG A 59 -19.72 -1.38 -5.81
N LYS A 60 -20.96 -1.63 -5.38
CA LYS A 60 -21.44 -2.99 -5.07
C LYS A 60 -22.02 -3.69 -6.30
N LYS A 61 -22.53 -2.91 -7.26
CA LYS A 61 -23.15 -3.40 -8.48
C LYS A 61 -22.12 -3.76 -9.56
N HIS A 62 -20.96 -3.12 -9.53
CA HIS A 62 -19.85 -3.27 -10.47
C HIS A 62 -18.55 -3.52 -9.70
#